data_AF-A0A1J4TT79-F1
#
_entry.id   AF-A0A1J4TT79-F1
#
_cell.length_a   1.000
_cell.length_b   1.000
_cell.length_c   1.000
_cell.angle_alpha   90.00
_cell.angle_beta   90.00
_cell.angle_gamma   90.00
#
_symmetry.space_group_name_H-M   'P 1'
#
loop_
_entity.id
_entity.type
_entity.pdbx_description
1 polymer ?
#
loop_
_entity_poly.entity_id
_entity_poly.type
_entity_poly.pdbx_seq_one_letter_code
_entity_poly.pdbx_strand_id
1 'polypeptide(L)'
;MLLVISLILLLSIVVESSVAVFPLTLVLICVFSLLLGESMVFLAFFSGILLDLFAMRLLGLDSIFFLVVCWLIGRYRKKIFIGNILYLLGFIALITSIYSYYFYRYVKVWHIIIAEIIAIILIYIINIYFPNSLNDKKKLSV
;
A
#
# COMPACT_ATOMS: atom_id res chain seq x y z
N MET A 1 15.65 -1.36 -7.37
CA MET A 1 14.25 -1.60 -6.94
C MET A 1 13.79 -0.60 -5.88
N LEU A 2 14.46 -0.51 -4.72
CA LEU A 2 14.12 0.47 -3.67
C LEU A 2 14.04 1.91 -4.19
N LEU A 3 15.04 2.37 -4.94
CA LEU A 3 15.05 3.72 -5.53
C LEU A 3 13.86 3.99 -6.47
N VAL A 4 13.47 2.99 -7.26
CA VAL A 4 12.32 3.12 -8.19
C VAL A 4 11.02 3.22 -7.39
N ILE A 5 10.87 2.38 -6.36
CA ILE A 5 9.69 2.39 -5.50
C ILE A 5 9.61 3.69 -4.68
N SER A 6 10.74 4.23 -4.20
CA SER A 6 10.75 5.53 -3.52
C SER A 6 10.35 6.68 -4.45
N LEU A 7 10.78 6.64 -5.71
CA LEU A 7 10.35 7.65 -6.71
C LEU A 7 8.86 7.53 -7.00
N ILE A 8 8.32 6.31 -7.11
CA ILE A 8 6.89 6.07 -7.31
C ILE A 8 6.08 6.57 -6.10
N LEU A 9 6.55 6.31 -4.87
CA LEU A 9 5.91 6.81 -3.65
C LEU A 9 5.94 8.34 -3.58
N LEU A 10 7.08 8.97 -3.92
CA LEU A 10 7.16 10.42 -3.97
C LEU A 10 6.20 11.03 -4.99
N LEU A 11 6.11 10.44 -6.19
CA LEU A 11 5.13 10.85 -7.20
C LEU A 11 3.70 10.71 -6.67
N SER A 12 3.40 9.62 -5.97
CA SER A 12 2.07 9.40 -5.40
C SER A 12 1.69 10.41 -4.34
N ILE A 13 2.65 10.83 -3.51
CA ILE A 13 2.45 11.87 -2.49
C ILE A 13 2.14 13.21 -3.15
N VAL A 14 2.87 13.57 -4.20
CA VAL A 14 2.61 14.81 -4.96
C VAL A 14 1.19 14.74 -5.56
N VAL A 15 0.82 13.64 -6.20
CA VAL A 15 -0.51 13.48 -6.81
C VAL A 15 -1.63 13.53 -5.75
N GLU A 16 -1.47 12.84 -4.63
CA GLU A 16 -2.44 12.78 -3.54
C GLU A 16 -2.60 14.13 -2.82
N SER A 17 -1.52 14.89 -2.67
CA SER A 17 -1.55 16.21 -2.03
C SER A 17 -2.04 17.34 -2.93
N SER A 18 -1.83 17.25 -4.26
CA SER A 18 -2.11 18.38 -5.16
C SER A 18 -3.26 18.17 -6.15
N VAL A 19 -3.50 16.95 -6.62
CA VAL A 19 -4.41 16.68 -7.76
C VAL A 19 -5.68 15.96 -7.31
N ALA A 20 -5.55 14.93 -6.49
CA ALA A 20 -6.65 14.03 -6.19
C ALA A 20 -6.72 13.68 -4.70
N VAL A 21 -7.90 13.91 -4.11
CA VAL A 21 -8.21 13.50 -2.73
C VAL A 21 -8.52 12.00 -2.70
N PHE A 22 -7.47 11.18 -2.90
CA PHE A 22 -7.54 9.72 -3.03
C PHE A 22 -6.31 9.09 -2.38
N PRO A 23 -6.44 8.00 -1.57
CA PRO A 23 -5.35 7.45 -0.77
C PRO A 23 -4.39 6.58 -1.61
N LEU A 24 -3.79 7.18 -2.64
CA LEU A 24 -2.91 6.49 -3.58
C LEU A 24 -1.66 5.96 -2.90
N THR A 25 -1.06 6.76 -2.02
CA THR A 25 0.17 6.42 -1.31
C THR A 25 -0.05 5.17 -0.46
N LEU A 26 -1.22 5.08 0.20
CA LEU A 26 -1.62 3.91 0.98
C LEU A 26 -1.75 2.64 0.12
N VAL A 27 -2.40 2.73 -1.04
CA VAL A 27 -2.58 1.59 -1.95
C VAL A 27 -1.21 1.05 -2.40
N LEU A 28 -0.29 1.96 -2.76
CA LEU A 28 1.07 1.58 -3.13
C LEU A 28 1.83 0.92 -1.99
N ILE A 29 1.72 1.46 -0.77
CA ILE A 29 2.32 0.85 0.42
C ILE A 29 1.77 -0.55 0.64
N CYS A 30 0.46 -0.76 0.50
CA CYS A 30 -0.15 -2.08 0.63
C CYS A 30 0.45 -3.09 -0.36
N VAL A 31 0.51 -2.73 -1.64
CA VAL A 31 1.00 -3.64 -2.69
C VAL A 31 2.51 -3.87 -2.56
N PHE A 32 3.31 -2.82 -2.39
CA PHE A 32 4.76 -2.94 -2.31
C PHE A 32 5.25 -3.59 -1.01
N SER A 33 4.47 -3.54 0.08
CA SER A 33 4.73 -4.32 1.31
C SER A 33 4.81 -5.82 1.04
N LEU A 34 4.12 -6.32 0.02
CA LEU A 34 4.18 -7.73 -0.38
C LEU A 34 5.51 -8.09 -1.04
N LEU A 35 6.07 -7.16 -1.81
CA LEU A 35 7.31 -7.34 -2.55
C LEU A 35 8.55 -7.20 -1.68
N LEU A 36 8.59 -6.13 -0.91
CA LEU A 36 9.79 -5.65 -0.23
C LEU A 36 9.82 -6.05 1.27
N GLY A 37 8.70 -6.51 1.82
CA GLY A 37 8.62 -6.99 3.20
C GLY A 37 9.07 -5.93 4.20
N GLU A 38 10.02 -6.30 5.09
CA GLU A 38 10.54 -5.41 6.14
C GLU A 38 11.19 -4.13 5.59
N SER A 39 11.77 -4.17 4.38
CA SER A 39 12.37 -2.98 3.79
C SER A 39 11.34 -1.89 3.44
N MET A 40 10.04 -2.23 3.37
CA MET A 40 8.97 -1.22 3.23
C MET A 40 8.68 -0.44 4.49
N VAL A 41 9.06 -0.95 5.67
CA VAL A 41 8.76 -0.27 6.93
C VAL A 41 9.41 1.13 6.95
N PHE A 42 10.68 1.20 6.53
CA PHE A 42 11.40 2.47 6.42
C PHE A 42 10.78 3.40 5.36
N LEU A 43 10.46 2.86 4.17
CA LEU A 43 9.87 3.64 3.09
C LEU A 43 8.48 4.17 3.46
N ALA A 44 7.65 3.34 4.10
CA ALA A 44 6.31 3.70 4.57
C ALA A 44 6.37 4.80 5.63
N PHE A 45 7.30 4.69 6.59
CA PHE A 45 7.50 5.73 7.61
C PHE A 45 7.82 7.09 6.97
N PHE A 46 8.87 7.17 6.15
CA PHE A 46 9.24 8.44 5.52
C PHE A 46 8.19 8.94 4.53
N SER A 47 7.51 8.05 3.81
CA SER A 47 6.41 8.44 2.92
C SER A 47 5.25 9.06 3.70
N GLY A 48 4.95 8.55 4.90
CA GLY A 48 3.96 9.15 5.78
C GLY A 48 4.36 10.55 6.24
N ILE A 49 5.61 10.75 6.66
CA ILE A 49 6.07 12.09 7.10
C ILE A 49 5.97 13.08 5.96
N LEU A 50 6.41 12.67 4.75
CA LEU A 50 6.32 13.50 3.57
C LEU A 50 4.87 13.79 3.20
N LEU A 51 3.98 12.80 3.28
CA LEU A 51 2.57 13.01 2.99
C LEU A 51 1.92 13.97 3.98
N ASP A 52 2.18 13.82 5.28
CA ASP A 52 1.69 14.75 6.30
C ASP A 52 2.16 16.19 6.01
N LEU A 53 3.43 16.36 5.61
CA LEU A 53 4.02 17.65 5.29
C LEU A 53 3.40 18.29 4.04
N PHE A 54 3.24 17.51 2.96
CA PHE A 54 2.66 18.01 1.71
C PHE A 54 1.16 18.25 1.81
N ALA A 55 0.45 17.45 2.60
CA ALA A 55 -0.99 17.59 2.82
C ALA A 55 -1.34 18.57 3.95
N MET A 56 -0.36 19.23 4.56
CA MET A 56 -0.54 20.16 5.70
C MET A 56 -1.32 19.55 6.87
N ARG A 57 -1.01 18.30 7.20
CA ARG A 57 -1.63 17.53 8.29
C ARG A 57 -0.73 17.51 9.54
N LEU A 58 -1.24 16.93 10.62
CA LEU A 58 -0.44 16.70 11.82
C LEU A 58 0.70 15.71 11.51
N LEU A 59 1.93 16.18 11.64
CA LEU A 59 3.14 15.39 11.35
C LEU A 59 3.15 14.07 12.13
N GLY A 60 3.33 12.97 11.41
CA GLY A 60 3.51 11.63 11.95
C GLY A 60 2.24 10.77 11.95
N LEU A 61 1.05 11.32 11.67
CA LEU A 61 -0.18 10.54 11.63
C LEU A 61 -0.20 9.54 10.47
N ASP A 62 0.08 10.00 9.25
CA ASP A 62 0.15 9.11 8.08
C ASP A 62 1.27 8.07 8.26
N SER A 63 2.36 8.47 8.92
CA SER A 63 3.49 7.57 9.22
C SER A 63 3.09 6.42 10.14
N ILE A 64 2.42 6.72 11.25
CA ILE A 64 1.95 5.71 12.20
C ILE A 64 0.93 4.80 11.52
N PHE A 65 0.00 5.37 10.74
CA PHE A 65 -1.00 4.60 10.01
C PHE A 65 -0.34 3.62 9.04
N PHE A 66 0.60 4.09 8.21
CA PHE A 66 1.30 3.24 7.25
C PHE A 66 2.14 2.16 7.92
N LEU A 67 2.79 2.47 9.05
CA LEU A 67 3.52 1.47 9.83
C LEU A 67 2.61 0.36 10.35
N VAL A 68 1.42 0.69 10.87
CA VAL A 68 0.43 -0.29 11.31
C VAL A 68 -0.01 -1.17 10.14
N VAL A 69 -0.23 -0.57 8.97
CA VAL A 69 -0.59 -1.30 7.75
C VAL A 69 0.51 -2.26 7.31
N CYS A 70 1.76 -1.79 7.24
CA CYS A 70 2.91 -2.66 6.95
C CYS A 70 3.03 -3.81 7.95
N TRP A 71 2.85 -3.54 9.24
CA TRP A 71 2.86 -4.57 10.28
C TRP A 71 1.75 -5.61 10.09
N LEU A 72 0.51 -5.17 9.80
CA LEU A 72 -0.62 -6.06 9.52
C LEU A 72 -0.34 -6.93 8.29
N ILE A 73 0.13 -6.34 7.19
CA ILE A 73 0.46 -7.09 5.96
C ILE A 73 1.58 -8.08 6.23
N GLY A 74 2.64 -7.69 6.95
CA GLY A 74 3.72 -8.58 7.35
C GLY A 74 3.23 -9.74 8.21
N ARG A 75 2.37 -9.46 9.20
CA ARG A 75 1.79 -10.47 10.11
C ARG A 75 0.89 -11.46 9.38
N TYR A 76 0.07 -10.98 8.44
CA TYR A 76 -0.87 -11.80 7.67
C TYR A 76 -0.35 -12.21 6.30
N ARG A 77 0.95 -12.02 6.03
CA ARG A 77 1.60 -12.28 4.74
C ARG A 77 1.26 -13.66 4.21
N LYS A 78 1.30 -14.70 5.05
CA LYS A 78 0.93 -16.07 4.66
C LYS A 78 -0.51 -16.19 4.14
N LYS A 79 -1.49 -15.54 4.78
CA LYS A 79 -2.90 -15.59 4.34
C LYS A 79 -3.12 -14.80 3.05
N ILE A 80 -2.42 -13.67 2.92
CA ILE A 80 -2.47 -12.79 1.76
C ILE A 80 -1.78 -13.44 0.54
N PHE A 81 -0.68 -14.17 0.76
CA PHE A 81 0.09 -14.84 -0.29
C PHE A 81 -0.43 -16.21 -0.74
N ILE A 82 -0.90 -17.04 0.19
CA ILE A 82 -0.94 -18.49 -0.06
C ILE A 82 -2.17 -18.95 -0.86
N GLY A 83 -3.21 -18.13 -1.05
CA GLY A 83 -4.34 -18.66 -1.82
C GLY A 83 -5.48 -17.76 -2.28
N ASN A 84 -5.51 -16.45 -2.00
CA ASN A 84 -6.59 -15.66 -2.57
C ASN A 84 -6.25 -14.17 -2.67
N ILE A 85 -6.15 -13.66 -3.90
CA ILE A 85 -6.07 -12.22 -4.17
C ILE A 85 -7.23 -11.47 -3.51
N LEU A 86 -8.39 -12.11 -3.33
CA LEU A 86 -9.55 -11.54 -2.65
C LEU A 86 -9.26 -11.14 -1.19
N TYR A 87 -8.32 -11.79 -0.48
CA TYR A 87 -7.94 -11.34 0.87
C TYR A 87 -7.17 -10.02 0.83
N LEU A 88 -6.30 -9.85 -0.16
CA LEU A 88 -5.58 -8.59 -0.35
C LEU A 88 -6.53 -7.48 -0.75
N LEU A 89 -7.42 -7.75 -1.70
CA LEU A 89 -8.45 -6.82 -2.16
C LEU A 89 -9.37 -6.43 -0.99
N GLY A 90 -9.88 -7.41 -0.23
CA GLY A 90 -10.68 -7.13 0.97
C GLY A 90 -9.94 -6.30 2.02
N PHE A 91 -8.63 -6.54 2.20
CA PHE A 91 -7.80 -5.74 3.10
C PHE A 91 -7.60 -4.30 2.58
N ILE A 92 -7.33 -4.12 1.29
CA ILE A 92 -7.18 -2.81 0.64
C ILE A 92 -8.50 -2.04 0.74
N ALA A 93 -9.64 -2.66 0.43
CA ALA A 93 -10.95 -2.05 0.57
C ALA A 93 -11.23 -1.58 2.00
N LEU A 94 -10.92 -2.41 3.00
CA LEU A 94 -11.11 -2.08 4.41
C LEU A 94 -10.22 -0.91 4.82
N ILE A 95 -8.91 -0.98 4.54
CA ILE A 95 -7.96 0.02 5.02
C ILE A 95 -8.13 1.36 4.30
N THR A 96 -8.46 1.35 3.01
CA THR A 96 -8.77 2.58 2.25
C THR A 96 -10.06 3.22 2.75
N SER A 97 -11.05 2.44 3.18
CA SER A 97 -12.27 2.95 3.82
C SER A 97 -11.96 3.63 5.15
N ILE A 98 -11.18 2.98 6.02
CA ILE A 98 -10.77 3.55 7.32
C ILE A 98 -9.96 4.84 7.12
N TYR A 99 -8.97 4.81 6.22
CA TYR A 99 -8.14 5.97 5.93
C TYR A 99 -8.99 7.12 5.36
N SER A 100 -9.88 6.83 4.42
CA SER A 100 -10.75 7.85 3.83
C SER A 100 -11.69 8.48 4.85
N TYR A 101 -12.26 7.66 5.73
CA TYR A 101 -13.09 8.16 6.83
C TYR A 101 -12.31 9.08 7.78
N TYR A 102 -11.09 8.70 8.16
CA TYR A 102 -10.30 9.47 9.11
C TYR A 102 -9.74 10.76 8.52
N PHE A 103 -9.09 10.70 7.35
CA PHE A 103 -8.37 11.82 6.76
C PHE A 103 -9.22 12.68 5.83
N TYR A 104 -10.13 12.08 5.06
CA TYR A 104 -11.00 12.82 4.13
C TYR A 104 -12.41 13.08 4.68
N ARG A 105 -12.76 12.51 5.85
CA ARG A 105 -14.07 12.65 6.51
C ARG A 105 -15.26 12.05 5.78
N TYR A 106 -15.03 11.34 4.67
CA TYR A 106 -16.08 10.65 3.92
C TYR A 106 -15.54 9.38 3.24
N VAL A 107 -16.42 8.41 3.03
CA VAL A 107 -16.12 7.19 2.27
C VAL A 107 -16.90 7.23 0.97
N LYS A 108 -16.21 7.48 -0.15
CA LYS A 108 -16.80 7.38 -1.49
C LYS A 108 -16.54 5.99 -2.04
N VAL A 109 -17.60 5.28 -2.43
CA VAL A 109 -17.51 3.94 -3.03
C VAL A 109 -16.56 3.92 -4.23
N TRP A 110 -16.55 4.99 -5.04
CA TRP A 110 -15.64 5.12 -6.18
C TRP A 110 -14.16 5.12 -5.80
N HIS A 111 -13.76 5.65 -4.64
CA HIS A 111 -12.37 5.54 -4.19
C HIS A 111 -11.98 4.09 -3.92
N ILE A 112 -12.87 3.32 -3.29
CA ILE A 112 -12.61 1.90 -3.05
C ILE A 112 -12.45 1.16 -4.38
N ILE A 113 -13.39 1.35 -5.32
CA ILE A 113 -13.34 0.72 -6.64
C ILE A 113 -12.04 1.07 -7.38
N ILE A 114 -11.65 2.35 -7.39
CA ILE A 114 -10.40 2.80 -8.04
C ILE A 114 -9.17 2.19 -7.35
N ALA A 115 -9.15 2.12 -6.02
CA ALA A 115 -8.06 1.50 -5.27
C ALA A 115 -7.90 0.02 -5.62
N GLU A 116 -9.01 -0.72 -5.71
CA GLU A 116 -9.01 -2.13 -6.12
C GLU A 116 -8.47 -2.30 -7.55
N ILE A 117 -8.92 -1.47 -8.50
CA ILE A 117 -8.46 -1.52 -9.89
C ILE A 117 -6.95 -1.26 -9.95
N ILE A 118 -6.46 -0.22 -9.26
CA ILE A 118 -5.02 0.11 -9.21
C ILE A 118 -4.25 -1.05 -8.58
N ALA A 119 -4.74 -1.63 -7.48
CA ALA A 119 -4.10 -2.76 -6.83
C ALA A 119 -3.99 -3.96 -7.77
N ILE A 120 -5.07 -4.33 -8.46
CA ILE A 120 -5.10 -5.44 -9.43
C ILE A 120 -4.09 -5.19 -10.56
N ILE A 121 -4.07 -3.99 -11.14
CA ILE A 121 -3.13 -3.61 -12.21
C ILE A 121 -1.69 -3.74 -11.70
N LEU A 122 -1.38 -3.22 -10.52
CA LEU A 122 -0.04 -3.28 -9.95
C LEU A 122 0.37 -4.73 -9.67
N ILE A 123 -0.50 -5.54 -9.07
CA ILE A 123 -0.23 -6.96 -8.80
C ILE A 123 0.03 -7.71 -10.11
N TYR A 124 -0.75 -7.44 -11.16
CA TYR A 124 -0.56 -8.03 -12.47
C TYR A 124 0.81 -7.65 -13.07
N ILE A 125 1.16 -6.37 -13.05
CA ILE A 125 2.48 -5.88 -13.48
C ILE A 125 3.60 -6.56 -12.68
N ILE A 126 3.46 -6.63 -11.35
CA ILE A 126 4.44 -7.25 -10.47
C ILE A 126 4.61 -8.74 -10.78
N ASN A 127 3.53 -9.47 -11.02
CA ASN A 127 3.60 -10.89 -11.41
C ASN A 127 4.34 -11.10 -12.73
N ILE A 128 4.20 -10.18 -13.70
CA ILE A 128 4.92 -10.26 -14.98
C ILE A 128 6.42 -10.04 -14.79
N TYR A 129 6.80 -8.97 -14.08
CA TYR A 129 8.20 -8.57 -13.96
C TYR A 129 8.96 -9.29 -12.82
N PHE A 130 8.24 -9.79 -11.81
CA PHE A 130 8.80 -10.43 -10.62
C PHE A 130 8.05 -11.73 -10.24
N PRO A 131 7.97 -12.74 -11.13
CA PRO A 131 7.09 -13.91 -10.98
C PRO A 131 7.39 -14.78 -9.74
N ASN A 132 8.62 -14.76 -9.23
CA ASN A 132 9.01 -15.53 -8.04
C ASN A 132 8.88 -14.75 -6.73
N SER A 133 8.73 -13.42 -6.78
CA SER A 133 8.61 -12.59 -5.57
C SER A 133 7.31 -12.85 -4.81
N LEU A 134 6.28 -13.34 -5.54
CA LEU A 134 4.96 -13.54 -5.00
C LEU A 134 4.61 -15.02 -4.72
N ASN A 135 5.54 -15.95 -4.92
CA ASN A 135 5.25 -17.39 -4.89
C ASN A 135 6.28 -18.14 -4.04
N ASP A 136 6.34 -17.81 -2.73
CA ASP A 136 7.19 -18.51 -1.74
C ASP A 136 6.81 -19.99 -1.50
N LYS A 137 5.93 -20.57 -2.33
CA LYS A 137 5.51 -21.99 -2.27
C LYS A 137 6.65 -22.99 -2.51
N LYS A 138 7.83 -22.57 -2.99
CA LYS A 138 8.95 -23.49 -3.32
C LYS A 138 9.95 -23.76 -2.19
N LYS A 139 9.82 -23.16 -1.00
CA LYS A 139 10.82 -23.31 0.09
C LYS A 139 10.49 -24.35 1.18
N LEU A 140 9.41 -25.12 1.05
CA LEU A 140 9.03 -26.16 2.01
C LEU A 140 9.12 -27.58 1.45
N SER A 141 9.95 -27.81 0.42
CA SER A 141 10.36 -29.14 -0.01
C SER A 141 11.78 -29.43 0.48
N VAL A 142 11.92 -29.68 1.77
CA VAL A 142 13.04 -30.43 2.36
C VAL A 142 12.45 -31.31 3.45
#